data_AF-A0A7X5N512-F1
#
_entry.id   AF-A0A7X5N512-F1
#
_cell.length_a   1.000
_cell.length_b   1.000
_cell.length_c   1.000
_cell.angle_alpha   90.00
_cell.angle_beta   90.00
_cell.angle_gamma   90.00
#
_symmetry.space_group_name_H-M   'P 1'
#
loop_
_entity.id
_entity.type
_entity.pdbx_description
1 polymer ?
#
loop_
_entity_poly.entity_id
_entity_poly.type
_entity_poly.pdbx_seq_one_letter_code
_entity_poly.pdbx_strand_id
1 'polypeptide(L)' 'CQHDENGAMGVLVNRPSEYTLGEVLSQMGIDTVDEHLREQIVLSGGPVHPERGFVIHDDARDWDSSLEVGQGVYLTTS' A
#
# COMPACT_ATOMS: atom_id res chain seq x y z
N CYS A 1 -4.45 11.57 -2.98
CA CYS A 1 -3.93 11.80 -4.36
C CYS A 1 -3.19 13.12 -4.37
N GLN A 2 -1.92 13.14 -4.79
CA GLN A 2 -1.27 14.41 -5.13
C GLN A 2 -1.79 14.83 -6.49
N HIS A 3 -2.28 16.06 -6.59
CA HIS A 3 -2.58 16.71 -7.86
C HIS A 3 -2.06 18.13 -7.81
N ASP A 4 -1.09 18.44 -8.65
CA ASP A 4 -0.44 19.74 -8.74
C ASP A 4 -0.16 20.09 -10.22
N GLU A 5 0.56 21.18 -10.46
CA GLU A 5 0.94 21.62 -11.81
C GLU A 5 1.82 20.59 -12.56
N ASN A 6 2.40 19.61 -11.86
CA ASN A 6 3.26 18.57 -12.41
C ASN A 6 2.49 17.28 -12.75
N GLY A 7 1.22 17.16 -12.36
CA GLY A 7 0.36 16.03 -12.73
C GLY A 7 -0.48 15.50 -11.58
N ALA A 8 -0.80 14.20 -11.63
CA ALA A 8 -1.54 13.53 -10.59
C ALA A 8 -0.96 12.14 -10.28
N MET A 9 -0.93 11.79 -9.00
CA MET A 9 -0.64 10.43 -8.53
C MET A 9 -1.91 9.80 -7.95
N GLY A 10 -2.24 8.62 -8.45
CA GLY A 10 -3.36 7.81 -7.97
C GLY A 10 -2.96 6.35 -7.81
N VAL A 11 -3.71 5.63 -6.97
CA VAL A 11 -3.54 4.21 -6.70
C VAL A 11 -4.88 3.50 -6.98
N LEU A 12 -4.84 2.40 -7.72
CA LEU A 12 -6.00 1.54 -7.96
C LEU A 12 -6.29 0.68 -6.73
N VAL A 13 -7.55 0.65 -6.29
CA VAL A 13 -8.00 -0.06 -5.07
C VAL A 13 -8.96 -1.22 -5.36
N ASN A 14 -9.12 -1.60 -6.62
CA ASN A 14 -10.11 -2.59 -7.06
C ASN A 14 -9.54 -3.62 -8.04
N ARG A 15 -8.22 -3.72 -8.16
CA ARG A 15 -7.54 -4.68 -9.03
C ARG A 15 -6.67 -5.61 -8.19
N PRO A 16 -7.07 -6.88 -7.99
CA PRO A 16 -6.23 -7.87 -7.33
C PRO A 16 -4.95 -8.10 -8.14
N SER A 17 -3.84 -8.36 -7.43
CA SER A 17 -2.62 -8.90 -8.04
C SER A 17 -2.56 -10.43 -7.90
N GLU A 18 -1.47 -11.03 -8.36
CA GLU A 18 -1.19 -12.46 -8.17
C GLU A 18 -0.48 -12.75 -6.85
N TYR A 19 -0.14 -11.71 -6.07
CA TYR A 19 0.59 -11.83 -4.81
C TYR A 19 -0.33 -11.70 -3.60
N THR A 20 -0.02 -12.49 -2.60
CA THR A 20 -0.53 -12.38 -1.24
C THR A 20 0.39 -11.50 -0.38
N LEU A 21 -0.13 -10.96 0.71
CA LEU A 21 0.64 -10.16 1.65
C LEU A 21 1.75 -11.01 2.30
N GLY A 22 1.49 -12.31 2.55
CA GLY A 22 2.50 -13.22 3.07
C GLY A 22 3.71 -13.38 2.13
N GLU A 23 3.49 -13.45 0.82
CA GLU A 23 4.58 -13.51 -0.16
C GLU A 23 5.40 -12.21 -0.18
N VAL A 24 4.73 -11.06 -0.12
CA VAL A 24 5.41 -9.75 -0.06
C VAL A 24 6.24 -9.62 1.22
N LEU A 25 5.67 -9.93 2.38
CA LEU A 25 6.38 -9.90 3.66
C LEU A 25 7.58 -10.85 3.67
N SER A 26 7.43 -12.06 3.13
CA SER A 26 8.53 -13.02 3.02
C SER A 26 9.67 -12.52 2.14
N GLN A 27 9.38 -11.84 1.02
CA GLN A 27 10.41 -11.22 0.17
C GLN A 27 11.16 -10.10 0.89
N MET A 28 10.49 -9.40 1.81
CA MET A 28 11.09 -8.36 2.65
C MET A 28 11.81 -8.93 3.89
N GLY A 29 11.76 -10.25 4.12
CA GLY A 29 12.33 -10.89 5.30
C GLY A 29 11.57 -10.56 6.60
N ILE A 30 10.27 -10.25 6.49
CA ILE A 30 9.39 -9.94 7.63
C ILE A 30 8.55 -11.18 7.94
N ASP A 31 8.72 -11.71 9.14
CA ASP A 31 7.94 -12.84 9.62
C ASP A 31 6.60 -12.38 10.22
N THR A 32 5.53 -13.15 9.94
CA THR A 32 4.24 -13.01 10.62
C THR A 32 3.66 -14.39 10.92
N VAL A 33 3.04 -14.52 12.09
CA VAL A 33 2.34 -15.76 12.53
C VAL A 33 0.85 -15.72 12.22
N ASP A 34 0.35 -14.59 11.71
CA ASP A 34 -1.07 -14.42 11.38
C ASP A 34 -1.35 -14.98 9.98
N GLU A 35 -1.95 -16.16 9.93
CA GLU A 35 -2.28 -16.83 8.67
C GLU A 35 -3.32 -16.04 7.85
N HIS A 36 -4.28 -15.41 8.52
CA HIS A 36 -5.29 -14.63 7.82
C HIS A 36 -4.68 -13.42 7.13
N LEU A 37 -3.72 -12.76 7.79
CA LEU A 37 -2.96 -11.68 7.19
C LEU A 37 -2.14 -12.16 5.99
N ARG A 38 -1.53 -13.34 6.09
CA ARG A 38 -0.71 -13.91 4.99
C ARG A 38 -1.53 -14.20 3.75
N GLU A 39 -2.79 -14.63 3.90
CA GLU A 39 -3.70 -14.95 2.80
C GLU A 39 -4.32 -13.71 2.13
N GLN A 40 -4.19 -12.52 2.70
CA GLN A 40 -4.74 -11.28 2.12
C GLN A 40 -4.13 -11.01 0.74
N ILE A 41 -4.98 -10.71 -0.25
CA ILE A 41 -4.52 -10.39 -1.60
C ILE A 41 -3.99 -8.95 -1.63
N VAL A 42 -2.81 -8.77 -2.19
CA VAL A 42 -2.26 -7.45 -2.49
C VAL A 42 -2.87 -6.93 -3.79
N LEU A 43 -3.17 -5.63 -3.82
CA LEU A 43 -3.77 -4.98 -4.99
C LEU A 43 -2.68 -4.41 -5.91
N SER A 44 -2.93 -4.48 -7.22
CA SER A 44 -2.11 -3.79 -8.21
C SER A 44 -2.47 -2.31 -8.22
N GLY A 45 -1.59 -1.48 -7.66
CA GLY A 45 -1.82 -0.04 -7.48
C GLY A 45 -1.73 0.79 -8.77
N GLY A 46 -1.13 0.26 -9.84
CA GLY A 46 -0.99 0.96 -11.11
C GLY A 46 0.15 0.40 -11.96
N PRO A 47 0.32 0.91 -13.20
CA PRO A 47 1.36 0.43 -14.12
C PRO A 47 2.75 1.03 -13.88
N VAL A 48 2.86 2.03 -13.00
CA VAL A 48 4.10 2.80 -12.78
C VAL A 48 4.77 2.32 -11.50
N HIS A 49 6.07 2.04 -11.56
CA HIS A 49 6.88 1.55 -10.42
C HIS A 49 6.23 0.38 -9.67
N PRO A 50 6.00 -0.78 -10.33
CA PRO A 50 5.36 -1.95 -9.70
C PRO A 50 6.15 -2.50 -8.50
N GLU A 51 7.43 -2.16 -8.39
CA GLU A 51 8.30 -2.49 -7.26
C GLU A 51 8.04 -1.65 -6.00
N ARG A 52 7.30 -0.52 -6.10
CA ARG A 52 6.99 0.35 -4.97
C ARG A 52 5.68 -0.06 -4.31
N GLY A 53 5.75 -0.35 -3.01
CA GLY A 53 4.58 -0.63 -2.18
C GLY A 53 3.93 0.64 -1.64
N PHE A 54 2.60 0.61 -1.54
CA PHE A 54 1.81 1.63 -0.87
C PHE A 54 0.89 0.93 0.13
N VAL A 55 0.78 1.49 1.33
CA VAL A 55 -0.16 1.00 2.36
C VAL A 55 -1.25 2.05 2.54
N ILE A 56 -2.50 1.65 2.34
CA ILE A 56 -3.68 2.48 2.63
C ILE A 56 -4.27 2.01 3.96
N HIS A 57 -4.43 2.92 4.92
CA HIS A 57 -4.96 2.62 6.24
C HIS A 57 -5.76 3.79 6.81
N ASP A 58 -6.53 3.53 7.88
CA ASP A 58 -7.33 4.49 8.64
C ASP A 58 -6.67 4.89 9.98
N ASP A 59 -5.44 4.45 10.19
CA ASP A 59 -4.68 4.68 11.41
C ASP A 59 -3.92 6.02 11.40
N ALA A 60 -4.29 6.91 12.32
CA ALA A 60 -3.75 8.26 12.45
C ALA A 60 -2.39 8.35 13.19
N ARG A 61 -1.75 7.21 13.50
CA ARG A 61 -0.38 7.21 14.06
C ARG A 61 0.60 7.90 13.09
N ASP A 62 1.58 8.60 13.66
CA ASP A 62 2.69 9.16 12.89
C ASP A 62 3.62 8.04 12.42
N TRP A 63 3.63 7.81 11.12
CA TRP A 63 4.60 6.97 10.42
C TRP A 63 5.58 7.87 9.66
N ASP A 64 6.82 7.42 9.49
CA ASP A 64 7.92 8.22 8.92
C ASP A 64 7.62 8.83 7.53
N SER A 65 6.73 8.21 6.75
CA SER A 65 6.37 8.68 5.42
C SER A 65 4.90 8.35 5.10
N SER A 66 4.01 8.99 5.87
CA SER A 66 2.56 8.91 5.69
C SER A 66 1.97 10.24 5.19
N LEU A 67 0.99 10.14 4.29
CA LEU A 67 0.23 11.26 3.76
C LEU A 67 -1.26 11.06 4.04
N GLU A 68 -1.91 11.98 4.74
CA GLU A 68 -3.37 12.00 4.82
C GLU A 68 -3.97 12.39 3.45
N VAL A 69 -4.74 11.48 2.86
CA VAL A 69 -5.38 11.70 1.56
C VAL A 69 -6.84 12.15 1.68
N GLY A 70 -7.42 12.05 2.87
CA GLY A 70 -8.70 12.66 3.25
C GLY A 70 -9.55 11.77 4.17
N GLN A 71 -10.42 12.39 4.97
CA GLN A 71 -11.40 11.72 5.84
C GLN A 71 -10.80 10.63 6.75
N GLY A 72 -9.59 10.84 7.26
CA GLY A 72 -8.90 9.86 8.11
C GLY A 72 -8.33 8.66 7.33
N VAL A 73 -8.21 8.76 6.00
CA VAL A 73 -7.49 7.79 5.17
C VAL A 73 -6.07 8.29 4.93
N TYR A 74 -5.12 7.40 5.15
CA TYR A 74 -3.70 7.66 5.05
C TYR A 74 -3.08 6.76 3.98
N LEU A 75 -2.07 7.28 3.30
CA LEU A 75 -1.24 6.58 2.34
C LEU A 75 0.20 6.62 2.84
N THR A 76 0.73 5.46 3.21
CA THR A 76 2.10 5.33 3.72
C THR A 76 2.99 4.66 2.67
N THR A 77 4.19 5.22 2.49
CA THR A 77 5.25 4.71 1.62
C THR A 77 6.54 4.65 2.42
N SER A 78 7.44 3.70 2.13
CA SER A 78 8.81 3.71 2.67
C SER A 78 9.82 3.41 1.58
#